data_AF-A0A1M7UVY3-F1
#
_entry.id   AF-A0A1M7UVY3-F1
#
_cell.length_a   1.000
_cell.length_b   1.000
_cell.length_c   1.000
_cell.angle_alpha   90.00
_cell.angle_beta   90.00
_cell.angle_gamma   90.00
#
_symmetry.space_group_name_H-M   'P 1'
#
loop_
_entity.id
_entity.type
_entity.pdbx_description
1 polymer ?
#
loop_
_entity_poly.entity_id
_entity_poly.type
_entity_poly.pdbx_seq_one_letter_code
_entity_poly.pdbx_strand_id
1 'polypeptide(L)' 'MPDQLAALGYAVMKTGTTERILPHAIRQKFEIAPDGTLVPPTEGSTRPTSMTVTNAGLAVVEQFDLRVP' A
#
# COMPACT_ATOMS: atom_id res chain seq x y z
N MET A 1 6.72 0.78 -14.91
CA MET A 1 7.22 -0.53 -15.40
C MET A 1 6.18 -1.26 -16.27
N PRO A 2 5.53 -0.55 -17.19
CA PRO A 2 5.20 -1.09 -18.53
C PRO A 2 6.20 -0.66 -19.61
N ASP A 3 6.67 0.59 -19.55
CA ASP A 3 7.49 1.22 -20.59
C ASP A 3 8.85 0.54 -20.79
N GLN A 4 9.45 0.03 -19.71
CA GLN A 4 10.72 -0.70 -19.79
C GLN A 4 10.56 -2.08 -20.44
N LEU A 5 9.39 -2.71 -20.33
CA LEU A 5 9.09 -3.99 -20.98
C LEU A 5 8.74 -3.78 -22.45
N ALA A 6 8.03 -2.69 -22.77
CA ALA A 6 7.80 -2.27 -24.15
C ALA A 6 9.13 -1.97 -24.87
N ALA A 7 10.10 -1.34 -24.20
CA ALA A 7 11.43 -1.09 -24.75
C ALA A 7 12.23 -2.38 -25.06
N LEU A 8 11.89 -3.49 -24.43
CA LEU A 8 12.47 -4.82 -24.68
C LEU A 8 11.72 -5.60 -25.77
N GLY A 9 10.75 -4.98 -26.46
CA GLY A 9 9.99 -5.57 -27.56
C GLY A 9 8.74 -6.36 -27.16
N TYR A 10 8.36 -6.35 -25.87
CA TYR A 10 7.12 -6.99 -25.43
C TYR A 10 5.90 -6.12 -25.73
N ALA A 11 4.81 -6.76 -26.17
CA ALA A 11 3.52 -6.10 -26.21
C ALA A 11 2.89 -6.13 -24.81
N VAL A 12 2.77 -4.96 -24.19
CA VAL A 12 2.16 -4.79 -22.87
C VAL A 12 0.76 -4.21 -23.06
N MET A 13 -0.29 -4.98 -22.80
CA MET A 13 -1.67 -4.53 -22.92
C MET A 13 -2.34 -4.48 -21.55
N LYS A 14 -2.98 -3.36 -21.23
CA LYS A 14 -3.82 -3.25 -20.04
C LYS A 14 -5.07 -4.12 -20.24
N THR A 15 -5.27 -5.11 -19.37
CA THR A 15 -6.37 -6.07 -19.46
C THR A 15 -7.50 -5.80 -18.48
N GLY A 16 -7.25 -4.99 -17.46
CA GLY A 16 -8.32 -4.52 -16.59
C GLY A 16 -7.80 -3.93 -15.28
N THR A 17 -8.74 -3.81 -14.34
CA THR A 17 -8.49 -3.40 -12.97
C THR A 17 -9.01 -4.50 -12.05
N THR A 18 -8.23 -4.88 -11.04
CA THR A 18 -8.59 -5.93 -10.07
C THR A 18 -8.20 -5.50 -8.67
N GLU A 19 -8.54 -6.33 -7.68
CA GLU A 19 -8.21 -6.10 -6.28
C GLU A 19 -7.17 -7.11 -5.82
N ARG A 20 -6.17 -6.64 -5.05
CA ARG A 20 -5.19 -7.51 -4.39
C ARG A 20 -5.00 -7.12 -2.94
N ILE A 21 -4.79 -8.13 -2.11
CA ILE A 21 -4.37 -7.93 -0.73
C ILE A 21 -2.87 -7.65 -0.74
N LEU A 22 -2.48 -6.45 -0.34
CA LEU A 22 -1.08 -6.07 -0.15
C LEU A 22 -0.75 -6.20 1.34
N PRO A 23 0.28 -6.99 1.73
CA PRO A 23 0.63 -7.25 3.13
C PRO A 23 0.92 -5.98 3.97
N HIS A 24 1.25 -4.88 3.31
CA HIS A 24 1.65 -3.62 3.96
C HIS A 24 0.90 -2.39 3.48
N ALA A 25 -0.33 -2.57 2.99
CA ALA A 25 -1.13 -1.46 2.46
C ALA A 25 -1.64 -0.49 3.54
N ILE A 26 -1.85 -0.95 4.77
CA ILE A 26 -2.41 -0.11 5.84
C ILE A 26 -1.34 0.12 6.90
N ARG A 27 -1.08 1.39 7.22
CA ARG A 27 -0.23 1.79 8.35
C ARG A 27 -1.05 2.49 9.40
N GLN A 28 -1.05 1.96 10.61
CA GLN A 28 -1.69 2.56 11.78
C GLN A 28 -0.61 3.01 12.76
N LYS A 29 -0.75 4.23 13.26
CA LYS A 29 0.12 4.80 14.28
C LYS A 29 -0.62 4.76 15.61
N PHE A 30 0.13 4.61 16.70
CA PHE A 30 -0.38 4.67 18.05
C PHE A 30 0.49 5.61 18.89
N GLU A 31 -0.15 6.26 19.85
CA GLU A 31 0.46 7.12 20.86
C GLU A 31 0.20 6.50 22.24
N ILE A 32 1.01 6.90 23.23
CA ILE A 32 0.79 6.52 24.63
C ILE A 32 -0.08 7.59 25.28
N ALA A 33 -1.23 7.18 25.80
CA ALA A 33 -2.09 8.03 26.61
C ALA A 33 -1.50 8.23 28.02
N PRO A 34 -1.97 9.23 28.80
CA PRO A 34 -1.44 9.49 30.14
C PRO A 34 -1.56 8.32 31.13
N ASP A 35 -2.50 7.40 30.89
CA ASP A 35 -2.70 6.17 31.66
C ASP A 35 -1.81 5.00 31.18
N GLY A 36 -0.93 5.23 30.21
CA GLY A 36 -0.03 4.22 29.64
C GLY A 36 -0.65 3.37 28.52
N THR A 37 -1.91 3.58 28.15
CA THR A 37 -2.57 2.80 27.09
C THR A 37 -2.14 3.24 25.69
N LEU A 38 -2.16 2.30 24.73
CA LEU A 38 -1.91 2.60 23.32
C LEU A 38 -3.22 3.02 22.64
N VAL A 39 -3.25 4.25 22.13
CA VAL A 39 -4.42 4.84 21.49
C VAL A 39 -4.07 5.38 20.10
N PRO A 40 -5.00 5.39 19.14
CA PRO A 40 -4.79 6.07 17.87
C PRO A 40 -4.50 7.57 18.10
N PRO A 41 -3.62 8.19 17.29
CA PRO A 41 -3.39 9.63 17.35
C PRO A 41 -4.67 10.39 17.03
N THR A 42 -4.99 11.41 17.82
CA THR A 42 -6.06 12.34 17.50
C THR A 42 -5.56 13.41 16.53
N GLU A 43 -6.47 14.00 15.75
CA GLU A 43 -6.13 15.08 14.84
C GLU A 43 -5.50 16.25 15.61
N GLY A 44 -4.35 16.74 15.14
CA GLY A 44 -3.59 17.79 15.80
C GLY A 44 -2.73 17.35 17.00
N SER A 45 -2.66 16.05 17.32
CA SER A 45 -1.74 15.57 18.36
C SER A 45 -0.27 15.82 17.98
N THR A 46 0.49 16.36 18.92
CA THR A 46 1.95 16.54 18.81
C THR A 46 2.73 15.51 19.62
N ARG A 47 2.04 14.51 20.19
CA ARG A 47 2.69 13.48 21.00
C ARG A 47 3.53 12.56 20.10
N PRO A 48 4.65 12.02 20.60
CA PRO A 48 5.46 11.11 19.82
C PRO A 48 4.69 9.82 19.52
N THR A 49 4.76 9.37 18.26
CA THR A 49 4.27 8.03 17.89
C THR A 49 5.12 6.99 18.61
N SER A 50 4.48 6.13 19.39
CA SER A 50 5.13 5.07 20.14
C SER A 50 5.25 3.77 19.34
N MET A 51 4.25 3.48 18.50
CA MET A 51 4.19 2.25 17.72
C MET A 51 3.57 2.52 16.35
N THR A 52 4.09 1.83 15.32
CA THR A 52 3.47 1.75 14.00
C THR A 52 3.20 0.30 13.67
N VAL A 53 1.95 -0.04 13.41
CA VAL A 53 1.52 -1.36 12.97
C VAL A 53 1.23 -1.31 11.48
N THR A 54 1.69 -2.32 10.76
CA THR A 54 1.46 -2.44 9.33
C THR A 54 0.61 -3.67 9.07
N ASN A 55 -0.54 -3.47 8.43
CA ASN A 55 -1.54 -4.49 8.17
C ASN A 55 -1.72 -4.72 6.67
N ALA A 56 -2.25 -5.90 6.36
CA ALA A 56 -2.74 -6.19 5.03
C ALA A 56 -3.91 -5.27 4.68
N GLY A 57 -3.94 -4.79 3.44
CA GLY A 57 -5.02 -3.96 2.93
C GLY A 57 -5.39 -4.35 1.51
N LEU A 58 -6.64 -4.08 1.13
CA LEU A 58 -7.12 -4.26 -0.23
C LEU A 58 -6.67 -3.06 -1.06
N ALA A 59 -5.97 -3.33 -2.16
CA ALA A 59 -5.54 -2.32 -3.12
C ALA A 59 -6.10 -2.64 -4.49
N VAL A 60 -6.60 -1.59 -5.15
CA VAL A 60 -7.00 -1.65 -6.56
C VAL A 60 -5.73 -1.56 -7.42
N VAL A 61 -5.51 -2.56 -8.28
CA VAL A 61 -4.32 -2.65 -9.13
C VAL A 61 -4.71 -2.75 -10.60
N GLU A 62 -3.89 -2.16 -11.46
CA GLU A 62 -4.00 -2.33 -12.91
C GLU A 62 -3.33 -3.64 -13.32
N GLN A 63 -4.04 -4.42 -14.14
CA GLN A 63 -3.53 -5.67 -14.69
C GLN A 63 -3.04 -5.44 -16.12
N PHE A 64 -1.86 -5.98 -16.40
CA PHE A 64 -1.25 -5.96 -17.73
C PHE A 64 -0.92 -7.39 -18.16
N ASP A 65 -1.25 -7.72 -19.41
CA ASP A 65 -0.79 -8.93 -20.06
C ASP A 65 0.49 -8.64 -20.84
N LEU A 66 1.44 -9.59 -20.76
CA LEU A 66 2.69 -9.57 -21.49
C LEU A 66 2.62 -10.61 -22.60
N ARG A 67 2.83 -10.17 -23.84
CA ARG A 67 2.96 -11.07 -25.00
C ARG A 67 4.33 -10.90 -25.64
N VAL A 68 4.93 -12.04 -25.97
CA VAL A 68 6.11 -12.09 -26.85
C VAL A 68 5.59 -11.88 -28.29
N PRO A 69 6.25 -11.04 -29.11
CA PRO A 69 5.89 -10.90 -30.52
C PRO A 69 5.98 -12.22 -31.29
#